data_AF-Q0PKG4-F1
#
_entry.id   AF-Q0PKG4-F1
#
_cell.length_a   1.000
_cell.length_b   1.000
_cell.length_c   1.000
_cell.angle_alpha   90.00
_cell.angle_beta   90.00
_cell.angle_gamma   90.00
#
_symmetry.space_group_name_H-M   'P 1'
#
loop_
_entity.id
_entity.type
_entity.pdbx_description
1 polymer ?
#
loop_
_entity_poly.entity_id
_entity_poly.type
_entity_poly.pdbx_seq_one_letter_code
_entity_poly.pdbx_strand_id
1 'polypeptide(L)'
;VFVHMDHKHVEEAVKVFKLLYFANDFDVFLKTACWLRGRINGGMFVYALTAAIFHRSDCSGIKIPAPYEIYPYLFDDSNILHKAFMMKMSKAAMDPVMKNYYGIKVKDNSMVILIGGRV
;
A
#
# COMPACT_ATOMS: atom_id res chain seq x y z
N VAL A 1 1.23 -14.67 1.55
CA VAL A 1 1.56 -13.52 0.69
C VAL A 1 0.70 -13.65 -0.55
N PHE A 2 0.06 -12.57 -1.01
CA PHE A 2 -0.73 -12.61 -2.24
C PHE A 2 0.20 -12.72 -3.45
N VAL A 3 -0.12 -13.63 -4.37
CA VAL A 3 0.64 -13.84 -5.60
C VAL A 3 -0.36 -13.92 -6.75
N HIS A 4 -0.18 -13.07 -7.76
CA HIS A 4 -1.08 -12.99 -8.92
C HIS A 4 -1.01 -14.24 -9.81
N MET A 5 0.08 -15.00 -9.77
CA MET A 5 0.24 -16.20 -10.60
C MET A 5 -0.51 -17.42 -10.05
N ASP A 6 -1.01 -17.37 -8.83
CA ASP A 6 -1.76 -18.48 -8.22
C ASP A 6 -3.24 -18.36 -8.57
N HIS A 7 -3.78 -19.40 -9.21
CA HIS A 7 -5.18 -19.47 -9.63
C HIS A 7 -6.18 -19.24 -8.47
N LYS A 8 -5.92 -19.81 -7.28
CA LYS A 8 -6.84 -19.66 -6.14
C LYS A 8 -6.87 -18.21 -5.66
N HIS A 9 -5.71 -17.59 -5.56
CA HIS A 9 -5.60 -16.18 -5.15
C HIS A 9 -6.26 -15.26 -6.17
N VAL A 10 -6.13 -15.53 -7.47
CA VAL A 10 -6.79 -14.75 -8.52
C VAL A 10 -8.30 -14.89 -8.45
N GLU A 11 -8.83 -16.11 -8.27
CA GLU A 11 -10.27 -16.31 -8.13
C GLU A 11 -10.86 -15.55 -6.94
N GLU A 12 -10.18 -15.59 -5.79
CA GLU A 12 -10.58 -14.82 -4.61
C GLU A 12 -10.51 -13.31 -4.86
N ALA A 13 -9.43 -12.82 -5.49
CA ALA A 13 -9.27 -11.42 -5.84
C ALA A 13 -10.36 -10.93 -6.80
N VAL A 14 -10.73 -11.74 -7.79
CA VAL A 14 -11.80 -11.43 -8.75
C VAL A 14 -13.17 -11.36 -8.06
N LYS A 15 -13.44 -12.25 -7.08
CA LYS A 15 -14.68 -12.18 -6.29
C LYS A 15 -14.75 -10.89 -5.48
N VAL A 16 -13.64 -10.51 -4.83
CA VAL A 16 -13.54 -9.24 -4.09
C VAL A 16 -13.72 -8.04 -5.03
N PHE A 17 -13.08 -8.07 -6.21
CA PHE A 17 -13.22 -7.02 -7.22
C PHE A 17 -14.69 -6.86 -7.66
N LYS A 18 -15.38 -7.96 -7.98
CA LYS A 18 -16.81 -7.92 -8.36
C LYS A 18 -17.66 -7.31 -7.26
N LEU A 19 -17.40 -7.68 -6.00
CA LEU A 19 -18.13 -7.17 -4.85
C LEU A 19 -17.93 -5.65 -4.66
N LEU A 20 -16.73 -5.13 -4.93
CA LEU A 20 -16.46 -3.69 -4.93
C LEU A 20 -17.02 -2.97 -6.17
N TYR A 21 -16.93 -3.60 -7.35
CA TYR A 21 -17.35 -3.01 -8.61
C TYR A 21 -18.86 -2.82 -8.68
N PHE A 22 -19.64 -3.83 -8.26
CA PHE A 22 -21.11 -3.80 -8.29
C PHE A 22 -21.76 -3.11 -7.07
N ALA A 23 -20.99 -2.41 -6.22
CA ALA A 23 -21.58 -1.62 -5.16
C ALA A 23 -22.42 -0.46 -5.74
N ASN A 24 -23.68 -0.32 -5.29
CA ASN A 24 -24.63 0.65 -5.84
C ASN A 24 -24.16 2.10 -5.67
N ASP A 25 -23.68 2.44 -4.47
CA ASP A 25 -23.27 3.81 -4.12
C ASP A 25 -21.81 3.86 -3.70
N PHE A 26 -21.21 5.06 -3.80
CA PHE A 26 -19.85 5.31 -3.32
C PHE A 26 -19.71 5.07 -1.81
N ASP A 27 -20.74 5.38 -1.02
CA ASP A 27 -20.75 5.12 0.42
C ASP A 27 -20.78 3.61 0.74
N VAL A 28 -21.56 2.83 -0.03
CA VAL A 28 -21.57 1.37 0.08
C VAL A 28 -20.22 0.79 -0.32
N PHE A 29 -19.60 1.32 -1.38
CA PHE A 29 -18.25 0.96 -1.79
C PHE A 29 -17.22 1.20 -0.67
N LEU A 30 -17.23 2.39 -0.04
CA LEU A 30 -16.33 2.71 1.07
C LEU A 30 -16.54 1.82 2.29
N LYS A 31 -17.79 1.63 2.72
CA LYS A 31 -18.14 0.75 3.85
C LYS A 31 -17.68 -0.68 3.61
N THR A 32 -17.90 -1.16 2.39
CA THR A 32 -17.47 -2.49 1.93
C THR A 32 -15.94 -2.61 1.92
N ALA A 33 -15.23 -1.61 1.41
CA ALA A 33 -13.77 -1.58 1.41
C ALA A 33 -13.19 -1.57 2.84
N CYS A 34 -13.76 -0.77 3.74
CA CYS A 34 -13.40 -0.76 5.17
C CYS A 34 -13.62 -2.12 5.83
N TRP A 35 -14.73 -2.79 5.51
CA TRP A 35 -15.04 -4.13 6.02
C TRP A 35 -14.05 -5.18 5.51
N LEU A 36 -13.67 -5.12 4.23
CA LEU A 36 -12.70 -6.03 3.62
C LEU A 36 -11.29 -5.82 4.18
N ARG A 37 -10.90 -4.57 4.47
CA ARG A 37 -9.54 -4.20 4.88
C ARG A 37 -8.99 -5.02 6.06
N GLY A 38 -9.84 -5.43 6.99
CA GLY A 38 -9.49 -6.22 8.17
C GLY A 38 -9.67 -7.74 8.02
N ARG A 39 -10.29 -8.22 6.94
CA ARG A 39 -10.68 -9.63 6.77
C ARG A 39 -9.87 -10.38 5.71
N ILE A 40 -9.43 -9.68 4.68
CA ILE A 40 -8.71 -10.31 3.57
C ILE A 40 -7.22 -9.98 3.63
N ASN A 41 -6.42 -10.75 2.89
CA ASN A 41 -4.99 -10.47 2.77
C ASN A 41 -4.76 -9.04 2.21
N GLY A 42 -3.87 -8.28 2.85
CA GLY A 42 -3.60 -6.90 2.45
C GLY A 42 -3.15 -6.74 0.99
N GLY A 43 -2.36 -7.70 0.46
CA GLY A 43 -1.94 -7.74 -0.94
C GLY A 43 -3.11 -7.91 -1.91
N MET A 44 -4.01 -8.84 -1.58
CA MET A 44 -5.22 -9.08 -2.38
C MET A 44 -6.17 -7.88 -2.33
N PHE A 45 -6.29 -7.24 -1.16
CA PHE A 45 -7.11 -6.04 -0.99
C PHE A 45 -6.63 -4.89 -1.86
N VAL A 46 -5.33 -4.55 -1.80
CA VAL A 46 -4.78 -3.45 -2.60
C VAL A 46 -4.97 -3.73 -4.10
N TYR A 47 -4.68 -4.95 -4.55
CA TYR A 47 -4.89 -5.34 -5.95
C TYR A 47 -6.34 -5.14 -6.40
N ALA A 48 -7.30 -5.71 -5.66
CA ALA A 48 -8.72 -5.61 -6.01
C ALA A 48 -9.26 -4.17 -5.90
N LEU A 49 -8.80 -3.40 -4.91
CA LEU A 49 -9.20 -2.00 -4.71
C LEU A 49 -8.68 -1.10 -5.83
N THR A 50 -7.41 -1.23 -6.19
CA THR A 50 -6.81 -0.47 -7.30
C THR A 50 -7.56 -0.75 -8.60
N ALA A 51 -7.85 -2.02 -8.92
CA ALA A 51 -8.66 -2.37 -10.08
C ALA A 51 -10.09 -1.76 -10.01
N ALA A 52 -10.75 -1.84 -8.85
CA ALA A 52 -12.11 -1.29 -8.68
C ALA A 52 -12.14 0.23 -8.88
N ILE A 53 -11.14 0.96 -8.38
CA ILE A 53 -10.99 2.41 -8.57
C ILE A 53 -10.79 2.75 -10.05
N PHE A 54 -9.97 1.98 -10.78
CA PHE A 54 -9.74 2.23 -12.21
C PHE A 54 -10.97 1.98 -13.09
N HIS A 55 -11.81 1.01 -12.73
CA HIS A 55 -12.97 0.64 -13.54
C HIS A 55 -14.26 1.41 -13.19
N ARG A 56 -14.40 1.94 -11.97
CA ARG A 56 -15.60 2.69 -11.56
C ARG A 56 -15.54 4.15 -12.01
N SER A 57 -16.61 4.64 -12.64
CA SER A 57 -16.77 6.05 -13.03
C SER A 57 -16.76 7.01 -11.85
N ASP A 58 -17.35 6.62 -10.72
CA ASP A 58 -17.48 7.47 -9.52
C ASP A 58 -16.13 7.75 -8.85
N CYS A 59 -15.14 6.90 -9.11
CA CYS A 59 -13.79 7.02 -8.57
C CYS A 59 -12.85 7.78 -9.52
N SER A 60 -13.37 8.29 -10.65
CA SER A 60 -12.61 9.07 -11.61
C SER A 60 -12.09 10.36 -10.96
N GLY A 61 -10.77 10.51 -10.92
CA GLY A 61 -10.09 11.64 -10.27
C GLY A 61 -9.47 11.33 -8.91
N ILE A 62 -9.70 10.14 -8.34
CA ILE A 62 -8.99 9.71 -7.13
C ILE A 62 -7.51 9.43 -7.48
N LYS A 63 -6.60 10.14 -6.81
CA LYS A 63 -5.17 9.88 -6.91
C LYS A 63 -4.78 8.72 -6.00
N ILE A 64 -4.42 7.59 -6.61
CA ILE A 64 -3.92 6.43 -5.89
C ILE A 64 -2.44 6.70 -5.51
N PRO A 65 -2.02 6.39 -4.27
CA PRO A 65 -0.61 6.46 -3.90
C PRO A 65 0.23 5.53 -4.78
N ALA A 66 1.51 5.87 -4.93
CA ALA A 66 2.37 5.10 -5.81
C ALA A 66 2.66 3.70 -5.21
N PRO A 67 2.88 2.67 -6.04
CA PRO A 67 3.11 1.30 -5.55
C PRO A 67 4.27 1.16 -4.55
N TYR A 68 5.33 1.97 -4.70
CA TYR A 68 6.48 1.99 -3.79
C TYR A 68 6.15 2.58 -2.40
N GLU A 69 5.11 3.42 -2.28
CA GLU A 69 4.63 3.93 -1.00
C GLU A 69 3.79 2.88 -0.26
N ILE A 70 3.09 2.03 -1.01
CA ILE A 70 2.23 0.98 -0.45
C ILE A 70 3.06 -0.25 -0.05
N TYR A 71 4.04 -0.63 -0.87
CA TYR A 71 4.87 -1.83 -0.70
C TYR A 71 6.37 -1.55 -0.87
N PRO A 72 7.02 -0.82 0.06
CA PRO A 72 8.45 -0.49 -0.05
C PRO A 72 9.34 -1.74 -0.13
N TYR A 73 8.96 -2.83 0.54
CA TYR A 73 9.72 -4.08 0.55
C TYR A 73 9.85 -4.77 -0.83
N LEU A 74 9.07 -4.37 -1.84
CA LEU A 74 9.19 -4.89 -3.21
C LEU A 74 10.16 -4.08 -4.07
N PHE A 75 10.45 -2.83 -3.70
CA PHE A 75 11.22 -1.89 -4.52
C PHE A 75 12.56 -1.52 -3.88
N ASP A 76 12.71 -1.74 -2.57
CA ASP A 76 13.88 -1.33 -1.81
C ASP A 76 14.73 -2.51 -1.34
N ASP A 77 16.03 -2.26 -1.21
CA ASP A 77 16.96 -3.25 -0.69
C ASP A 77 16.66 -3.62 0.77
N SER A 78 16.83 -4.91 1.07
CA SER A 78 16.66 -5.46 2.42
C SER A 78 17.52 -4.75 3.46
N ASN A 79 18.71 -4.27 3.07
CA ASN A 79 19.61 -3.49 3.93
C ASN A 79 18.96 -2.17 4.37
N ILE A 80 18.29 -1.47 3.46
CA ILE A 80 17.62 -0.19 3.74
C ILE A 80 16.40 -0.43 4.61
N LEU A 81 15.63 -1.48 4.30
CA LEU A 81 14.45 -1.88 5.07
C LEU A 81 14.81 -2.27 6.51
N HIS A 82 15.89 -3.05 6.70
CA HIS A 82 16.37 -3.44 8.03
C HIS A 82 16.78 -2.22 8.85
N LYS A 83 17.54 -1.29 8.24
CA LYS A 83 17.90 -0.01 8.88
C LYS A 83 16.66 0.81 9.25
N ALA A 84 15.66 0.87 8.36
CA ALA A 84 14.40 1.53 8.67
C ALA A 84 13.67 0.89 9.85
N PHE A 85 13.61 -0.45 9.93
CA PHE A 85 13.04 -1.13 11.09
C PHE A 85 13.81 -0.85 12.37
N MET A 86 15.15 -0.86 12.34
CA MET A 86 15.98 -0.49 13.48
C MET A 86 15.71 0.94 13.95
N MET A 87 15.51 1.89 13.03
CA MET A 87 15.13 3.26 13.37
C MET A 87 13.75 3.34 14.04
N LYS A 88 12.79 2.50 13.59
CA LYS A 88 11.47 2.39 14.24
C LYS A 88 11.59 1.96 15.69
N MET A 89 12.41 0.94 15.93
CA MET A 89 12.58 0.30 17.23
C MET A 89 13.38 1.19 18.20
N SER A 90 14.43 1.85 17.71
CA SER A 90 15.31 2.71 18.51
C SER A 90 14.75 4.12 18.79
N LYS A 91 13.55 4.45 18.28
CA LYS A 91 12.95 5.80 18.42
C LYS A 91 13.93 6.93 18.08
N ALA A 92 14.52 6.87 16.89
CA ALA A 92 15.28 7.97 16.26
C ALA A 92 16.68 8.29 16.84
N ALA A 93 17.36 7.36 17.51
CA ALA A 93 18.77 7.55 17.88
C ALA A 93 19.73 7.16 16.73
N MET A 94 19.77 7.94 15.64
CA MET A 94 20.81 7.85 14.61
C MET A 94 21.09 9.21 13.96
N ASP A 95 22.35 9.38 13.55
CA ASP A 95 22.99 10.59 13.03
C ASP A 95 22.26 11.20 11.81
N PRO A 96 22.06 12.53 11.76
CA PRO A 96 21.41 13.25 10.65
C PRO A 96 21.97 12.89 9.25
N VAL A 97 23.24 12.52 9.16
CA VAL A 97 23.90 12.16 7.89
C VAL A 97 23.31 10.90 7.26
N MET A 98 23.01 9.87 8.07
CA MET A 98 22.44 8.62 7.59
C MET A 98 21.00 8.82 7.10
N LYS A 99 20.24 9.69 7.77
CA LYS A 99 18.87 10.03 7.38
C LYS A 99 18.79 10.66 5.99
N ASN A 100 19.75 11.54 5.67
CA ASN A 100 19.83 12.21 4.37
C ASN A 100 20.35 11.28 3.25
N TYR A 101 21.30 10.39 3.55
CA TYR A 101 21.83 9.44 2.57
C TYR A 101 20.76 8.47 2.03
N TYR A 102 19.84 8.03 2.91
CA TYR A 102 18.77 7.10 2.54
C TYR A 102 17.44 7.80 2.17
N GLY A 103 17.38 9.14 2.19
CA GLY A 103 16.16 9.89 1.85
C GLY A 103 15.00 9.74 2.86
N ILE A 104 15.27 9.30 4.09
CA ILE A 104 14.23 8.88 5.03
C ILE A 104 13.65 10.10 5.75
N LYS A 105 12.53 10.61 5.25
CA LYS A 105 11.79 11.72 5.89
C LYS A 105 10.75 11.16 6.87
N VAL A 106 10.97 11.43 8.16
CA VAL A 106 9.99 11.14 9.21
C VAL A 106 8.93 12.25 9.19
N LYS A 107 7.69 11.93 8.80
CA LYS A 107 6.53 12.80 8.99
C LYS A 107 5.60 12.18 10.04
N ASP A 108 5.22 12.98 11.05
CA ASP A 108 4.17 12.73 12.05
C ASP A 108 3.85 11.26 12.37
N ASN A 109 4.70 10.65 13.23
CA ASN A 109 4.54 9.29 13.78
C ASN A 109 4.45 8.12 12.77
N SER A 110 4.61 8.37 11.47
CA SER A 110 4.66 7.35 10.42
C SER A 110 5.93 7.52 9.59
N MET A 111 6.88 6.59 9.73
CA MET A 111 8.10 6.65 8.94
C MET A 111 7.77 6.33 7.49
N VAL A 112 7.95 7.31 6.61
CA VAL A 112 7.85 7.16 5.16
C VAL A 112 9.27 7.09 4.63
N ILE A 113 9.62 5.96 4.02
CA ILE A 113 10.88 5.79 3.31
C ILE A 113 10.63 6.35 1.90
N LEU A 114 11.22 7.50 1.58
CA LEU A 114 11.18 8.07 0.24
C LEU A 114 12.51 7.74 -0.44
N ILE A 115 12.49 6.75 -1.33
CA ILE A 115 13.68 6.38 -2.09
C ILE A 115 13.61 7.01 -3.48
N GLY A 116 14.70 7.72 -3.80
CA GLY A 116 14.90 8.40 -5.08
C GLY A 116 14.79 9.91 -4.93
N GLY A 117 15.93 10.59 -5.05
CA GLY A 117 15.97 12.04 -5.21
C GLY A 117 15.13 12.50 -6.39
N ARG A 118 13.97 13.08 -6.10
CA ARG A 118 13.10 14.00 -6.86
C ARG A 118 11.82 14.08 -6.03
N VAL A 119 11.51 15.16 -5.31
CA VAL A 119 11.45 16.57 -5.74
C VAL A 119 12.12 17.48 -4.72
#